data_AF-A0A059F2N3-F1
#
_entry.id   AF-A0A059F2N3-F1
#
_cell.length_a   1.000
_cell.length_b   1.000
_cell.length_c   1.000
_cell.angle_alpha   90.00
_cell.angle_beta   90.00
_cell.angle_gamma   90.00
#
_symmetry.space_group_name_H-M   'P 1'
#
loop_
_entity.id
_entity.type
_entity.pdbx_description
1 polymer ?
#
loop_
_entity_poly.entity_id
_entity_poly.type
_entity_poly.pdbx_seq_one_letter_code
_entity_poly.pdbx_strand_id
1 'polypeptide(L)'
;MPMLAFILLSYIFTAQGSDPKRLDDLLKRTIVDYDEIEFISLLKFDKNQDNITKSKSIITSAETRFSLLANNLETFLKSDMICSVIYRCLEFVEEIIDNLKKYFDLGENKNSQLHENYKKLSSDINDCKQKIYDFISLPRDKSNPRRVIDLNRILNYVPESEQFGNFKNELLKMSELLTKIREIYDNIWKL
;
A
#
# COMPACT_ATOMS: atom_id res chain seq x y z
N MET A 1 -14.47 7.94 -10.81
CA MET A 1 -13.03 8.28 -10.97
C MET A 1 -12.03 7.21 -10.49
N PRO A 2 -12.25 6.33 -9.48
CA PRO A 2 -11.21 5.37 -9.04
C PRO A 2 -10.83 4.32 -10.10
N MET A 3 -11.76 3.96 -10.98
CA MET A 3 -11.54 2.99 -12.06
C MET A 3 -10.61 3.52 -13.17
N LEU A 4 -10.64 4.83 -13.44
CA LEU A 4 -9.78 5.47 -14.44
C LEU A 4 -8.33 5.53 -13.97
N ALA A 5 -8.12 5.82 -12.68
CA ALA A 5 -6.80 5.80 -12.08
C ALA A 5 -6.24 4.36 -11.94
N PHE A 6 -7.10 3.36 -11.68
CA PHE A 6 -6.74 1.93 -11.75
C PHE A 6 -6.35 1.49 -13.17
N ILE A 7 -7.09 1.95 -14.19
CA ILE A 7 -6.77 1.68 -15.60
C ILE A 7 -5.46 2.37 -15.99
N LEU A 8 -5.22 3.61 -15.55
CA LEU A 8 -3.98 4.35 -15.83
C LEU A 8 -2.78 3.71 -15.13
N LEU A 9 -2.88 3.33 -13.85
CA LEU A 9 -1.85 2.55 -13.16
C LEU A 9 -1.63 1.22 -13.89
N SER A 10 -2.67 0.43 -14.16
CA SER A 10 -2.56 -0.85 -14.88
C SER A 10 -1.95 -0.70 -16.28
N TYR A 11 -2.24 0.40 -16.98
CA TYR A 11 -1.65 0.75 -18.27
C TYR A 11 -0.17 1.11 -18.15
N ILE A 12 0.22 1.84 -17.10
CA ILE A 12 1.63 2.11 -16.75
C ILE A 12 2.36 0.81 -16.41
N PHE A 13 1.71 -0.10 -15.69
CA PHE A 13 2.26 -1.38 -15.26
C PHE A 13 2.37 -2.42 -16.40
N THR A 14 1.55 -2.30 -17.46
CA THR A 14 1.58 -3.20 -18.63
C THR A 14 2.42 -2.66 -19.79
N ALA A 15 2.80 -1.38 -19.76
CA ALA A 15 3.73 -0.77 -20.70
C ALA A 15 5.19 -1.18 -20.39
N GLN A 16 5.48 -2.48 -20.50
CA GLN A 16 6.85 -2.99 -20.54
C GLN A 16 7.60 -2.33 -21.71
N GLY A 17 8.68 -1.60 -21.41
CA GLY A 17 9.57 -0.99 -22.42
C GLY A 17 9.48 0.53 -22.57
N SER A 18 8.82 1.26 -21.67
CA SER A 18 8.80 2.73 -21.72
C SER A 18 10.09 3.37 -21.16
N ASP A 19 10.55 4.44 -21.81
CA ASP A 19 11.63 5.33 -21.36
C ASP A 19 11.38 5.79 -19.90
N PRO A 20 12.38 5.72 -18.99
CA PRO A 20 12.26 6.17 -17.61
C PRO A 20 11.57 7.54 -17.45
N LYS A 21 11.84 8.51 -18.33
CA LYS A 21 11.18 9.82 -18.28
C LYS A 21 9.68 9.75 -18.51
N ARG A 22 9.24 8.86 -19.40
CA ARG A 22 7.82 8.64 -19.70
C ARG A 22 7.14 7.90 -18.55
N LEU A 23 7.84 6.98 -17.89
CA LEU A 23 7.38 6.34 -16.66
C LEU A 23 7.21 7.38 -15.54
N ASP A 24 8.18 8.28 -15.34
CA ASP A 24 8.12 9.33 -14.32
C ASP A 24 6.99 10.33 -14.59
N ASP A 25 6.80 10.75 -15.84
CA ASP A 25 5.68 11.63 -16.23
C ASP A 25 4.32 10.96 -15.97
N LEU A 26 4.22 9.67 -16.27
CA LEU A 26 3.01 8.89 -16.03
C LEU A 26 2.74 8.70 -14.53
N LEU A 27 3.78 8.39 -13.74
CA LEU A 27 3.68 8.29 -12.28
C LEU A 27 3.33 9.63 -11.65
N LYS A 28 3.94 10.74 -12.09
CA LYS A 28 3.60 12.09 -11.63
C LYS A 28 2.15 12.46 -11.94
N ARG A 29 1.67 12.21 -13.16
CA ARG A 29 0.25 12.46 -13.52
C ARG A 29 -0.70 11.63 -12.70
N THR A 30 -0.35 10.36 -12.47
CA THR A 30 -1.12 9.46 -11.62
C THR A 30 -1.18 10.00 -10.19
N ILE A 31 -0.02 10.34 -9.61
CA ILE A 31 0.10 10.94 -8.27
C ILE A 31 -0.71 12.24 -8.14
N VAL A 32 -0.73 13.08 -9.18
CA VAL A 32 -1.46 14.37 -9.18
C VAL A 32 -2.97 14.19 -9.34
N ASP A 33 -3.45 13.19 -10.10
CA ASP A 33 -4.89 12.87 -10.20
C ASP A 33 -5.44 12.21 -8.92
N TYR A 34 -4.57 11.71 -8.03
CA TYR A 34 -4.93 11.24 -6.70
C TYR A 34 -4.84 12.39 -5.69
N ASP A 35 -5.91 13.17 -5.55
CA ASP A 35 -6.11 13.94 -4.33
C ASP A 35 -6.43 12.94 -3.19
N GLU A 36 -5.37 12.37 -2.60
CA GLU A 36 -5.43 11.28 -1.61
C GLU A 36 -6.30 11.64 -0.40
N ILE A 37 -6.46 12.94 -0.11
CA ILE A 37 -7.34 13.49 0.93
C ILE A 37 -8.82 13.15 0.64
N GLU A 38 -9.27 13.28 -0.61
CA GLU A 38 -10.63 12.85 -0.97
C GLU A 38 -10.77 11.33 -0.84
N PHE A 39 -9.73 10.56 -1.21
CA PHE A 39 -9.78 9.10 -1.19
C PHE A 39 -9.89 8.51 0.22
N ILE A 40 -9.15 9.07 1.18
CA ILE A 40 -9.17 8.68 2.59
C ILE A 40 -10.54 9.01 3.22
N SER A 41 -11.13 10.15 2.86
CA SER A 41 -12.45 10.55 3.35
C SER A 41 -13.59 9.60 2.96
N LEU A 42 -13.36 8.73 1.96
CA LEU A 42 -14.32 7.76 1.46
C LEU A 42 -14.28 6.41 2.18
N LEU A 43 -13.22 6.12 2.95
CA LEU A 43 -13.14 4.91 3.74
C LEU A 43 -14.03 5.08 4.99
N LYS A 44 -15.22 4.49 4.94
CA LYS A 44 -16.23 4.62 5.98
C LYS A 44 -16.70 3.26 6.43
N PHE A 45 -16.69 3.05 7.74
CA PHE A 45 -17.19 1.85 8.39
C PHE A 45 -18.60 2.09 8.90
N ASP A 46 -19.53 2.29 7.97
CA ASP A 46 -20.96 2.37 8.26
C ASP A 46 -21.74 1.39 7.37
N LYS A 47 -22.98 1.09 7.75
CA LYS A 47 -23.82 0.09 7.08
C LYS A 47 -24.34 0.53 5.70
N ASN A 48 -23.92 1.69 5.18
CA ASN A 48 -24.35 2.14 3.86
C ASN A 48 -23.66 1.31 2.77
N GLN A 49 -24.45 0.69 1.89
CA GLN A 49 -23.95 -0.20 0.83
C GLN A 49 -22.93 0.47 -0.11
N ASP A 50 -23.07 1.76 -0.38
CA ASP A 50 -22.10 2.51 -1.20
C ASP A 50 -20.78 2.67 -0.46
N ASN A 51 -20.82 2.94 0.86
CA ASN A 51 -19.61 3.08 1.68
C ASN A 51 -18.89 1.73 1.86
N ILE A 52 -19.64 0.64 2.00
CA ILE A 52 -19.11 -0.72 2.01
C ILE A 52 -18.38 -1.02 0.69
N THR A 53 -19.05 -0.75 -0.44
CA THR A 53 -18.48 -0.99 -1.78
C THR A 53 -17.24 -0.14 -2.04
N LYS A 54 -17.28 1.15 -1.67
CA LYS A 54 -16.15 2.06 -1.80
C LYS A 54 -14.97 1.60 -0.96
N SER A 55 -15.16 1.34 0.33
CA SER A 55 -14.10 0.90 1.23
C SER A 55 -13.48 -0.43 0.80
N LYS A 56 -14.29 -1.37 0.29
CA LYS A 56 -13.78 -2.61 -0.31
C LYS A 56 -12.89 -2.33 -1.53
N SER A 57 -13.33 -1.45 -2.44
CA SER A 57 -12.53 -1.05 -3.60
C SER A 57 -11.21 -0.38 -3.20
N ILE A 58 -11.21 0.36 -2.10
CA ILE A 58 -10.03 1.03 -1.53
C ILE A 58 -9.02 -0.04 -1.06
N ILE A 59 -9.45 -1.02 -0.26
CA ILE A 59 -8.60 -2.14 0.20
C ILE A 59 -8.04 -2.94 -0.99
N THR A 60 -8.88 -3.27 -1.98
CA THR A 60 -8.44 -3.98 -3.20
C THR A 60 -7.43 -3.16 -4.01
N SER A 61 -7.56 -1.83 -4.03
CA SER A 61 -6.59 -0.97 -4.70
C SER A 61 -5.23 -1.02 -4.01
N ALA A 62 -5.20 -1.01 -2.67
CA ALA A 62 -3.95 -1.14 -1.90
C ALA A 62 -3.25 -2.46 -2.20
N GLU A 63 -4.00 -3.57 -2.10
CA GLU A 63 -3.53 -4.93 -2.43
C GLU A 63 -2.90 -4.97 -3.83
N THR A 64 -3.63 -4.47 -4.83
CA THR A 64 -3.19 -4.50 -6.23
C THR A 64 -1.91 -3.69 -6.45
N ARG A 65 -1.76 -2.54 -5.78
CA ARG A 65 -0.55 -1.71 -5.88
C ARG A 65 0.69 -2.44 -5.37
N PHE A 66 0.60 -3.10 -4.21
CA PHE A 66 1.72 -3.88 -3.67
C PHE A 66 2.10 -5.07 -4.56
N SER A 67 1.10 -5.79 -5.08
CA SER A 67 1.33 -6.87 -6.04
C SER A 67 2.03 -6.37 -7.31
N LEU A 68 1.58 -5.23 -7.86
CA LEU A 68 2.17 -4.67 -9.08
C LEU A 68 3.58 -4.11 -8.86
N LEU A 69 3.82 -3.46 -7.72
CA LEU A 69 5.15 -3.04 -7.30
C LEU A 69 6.11 -4.24 -7.20
N ALA A 70 5.68 -5.32 -6.56
CA ALA A 70 6.53 -6.49 -6.39
C ALA A 70 6.84 -7.19 -7.72
N ASN A 71 5.83 -7.35 -8.56
CA ASN A 71 5.96 -8.06 -9.84
C ASN A 71 6.77 -7.27 -10.88
N ASN A 72 6.81 -5.93 -10.76
CA ASN A 72 7.51 -5.06 -11.69
C ASN A 72 8.65 -4.27 -11.02
N LEU A 73 9.15 -4.74 -9.87
CA LEU A 73 10.09 -4.01 -9.02
C LEU A 73 11.31 -3.54 -9.81
N GLU A 74 11.90 -4.40 -10.65
CA GLU A 74 13.06 -4.05 -11.48
C GLU A 74 12.81 -2.84 -12.39
N THR A 75 11.63 -2.76 -13.02
CA THR A 75 11.24 -1.61 -13.84
C THR A 75 11.07 -0.37 -12.98
N PHE A 76 10.46 -0.51 -11.80
CA PHE A 76 10.22 0.58 -10.88
C PHE A 76 11.48 1.20 -10.30
N LEU A 77 12.54 0.40 -10.06
CA LEU A 77 13.82 0.91 -9.56
C LEU A 77 14.50 1.87 -10.54
N LYS A 78 14.06 1.93 -11.81
CA LYS A 78 14.56 2.88 -12.81
C LYS A 78 13.95 4.29 -12.66
N SER A 79 12.86 4.43 -11.89
CA SER A 79 12.16 5.69 -11.65
C SER A 79 12.75 6.43 -10.45
N ASP A 80 12.86 7.76 -10.55
CA ASP A 80 13.22 8.61 -9.41
C ASP A 80 12.07 8.79 -8.40
N MET A 81 10.85 8.43 -8.79
CA MET A 81 9.64 8.54 -7.97
C MET A 81 9.35 7.30 -7.13
N ILE A 82 10.12 6.22 -7.26
CA ILE A 82 9.77 4.93 -6.65
C ILE A 82 9.64 5.00 -5.12
N CYS A 83 10.54 5.73 -4.44
CA CYS A 83 10.44 5.96 -3.00
C CYS A 83 9.11 6.65 -2.64
N SER A 84 8.75 7.71 -3.36
CA SER A 84 7.47 8.40 -3.16
C SER A 84 6.26 7.50 -3.40
N VAL A 85 6.30 6.64 -4.43
CA VAL A 85 5.19 5.74 -4.76
C VAL A 85 4.98 4.71 -3.66
N ILE A 86 6.06 4.07 -3.19
CA ILE A 86 5.98 3.08 -2.12
C ILE A 86 5.53 3.73 -0.81
N TYR A 87 6.10 4.90 -0.48
CA TYR A 87 5.74 5.64 0.73
C TYR A 87 4.23 5.95 0.78
N ARG A 88 3.66 6.49 -0.30
CA ARG A 88 2.21 6.75 -0.39
C ARG A 88 1.38 5.46 -0.29
N CYS A 89 1.86 4.35 -0.84
CA CYS A 89 1.20 3.06 -0.65
C CYS A 89 1.19 2.61 0.82
N LEU A 90 2.25 2.90 1.59
CA LEU A 90 2.30 2.60 3.02
C LEU A 90 1.37 3.50 3.83
N GLU A 91 1.32 4.81 3.56
CA GLU A 91 0.36 5.74 4.19
C GLU A 91 -1.08 5.26 3.97
N PHE A 92 -1.37 4.76 2.77
CA PHE A 92 -2.68 4.23 2.46
C PHE A 92 -3.03 2.96 3.27
N VAL A 93 -2.05 2.10 3.54
CA VAL A 93 -2.24 0.94 4.44
C VAL A 93 -2.47 1.40 5.87
N GLU A 94 -1.73 2.39 6.35
CA GLU A 94 -1.90 2.95 7.71
C GLU A 94 -3.34 3.44 7.92
N GLU A 95 -3.88 4.15 6.95
CA GLU A 95 -5.25 4.66 7.04
C GLU A 95 -6.30 3.54 7.07
N ILE A 96 -6.12 2.48 6.26
CA ILE A 96 -7.01 1.30 6.30
C ILE A 96 -7.00 0.67 7.69
N ILE A 97 -5.81 0.49 8.28
CA ILE A 97 -5.64 -0.11 9.60
C ILE A 97 -6.21 0.79 10.70
N ASP A 98 -5.96 2.09 10.66
CA ASP A 98 -6.47 3.02 11.67
C ASP A 98 -8.00 3.09 11.67
N ASN A 99 -8.64 3.02 10.52
CA ASN A 99 -10.10 2.98 10.45
C ASN A 99 -10.70 1.65 10.88
N LEU A 100 -10.06 0.51 10.57
CA LEU A 100 -10.45 -0.78 11.13
C LEU A 100 -10.31 -0.79 12.65
N LYS A 101 -9.21 -0.22 13.18
CA LYS A 101 -8.99 -0.07 14.61
C LYS A 101 -10.11 0.74 15.26
N LYS A 102 -10.43 1.92 14.70
CA LYS A 102 -11.56 2.74 15.16
C LYS A 102 -12.87 1.96 15.17
N TYR A 103 -13.16 1.19 14.11
CA TYR A 103 -14.35 0.34 14.05
C TYR A 103 -14.40 -0.70 15.18
N PHE A 104 -13.32 -1.45 15.40
CA PHE A 104 -13.29 -2.46 16.46
C PHE A 104 -13.23 -1.85 17.87
N ASP A 105 -12.66 -0.66 18.03
CA ASP A 105 -12.60 0.05 19.30
C ASP A 105 -13.95 0.66 19.72
N LEU A 106 -14.82 0.95 18.75
CA LEU A 106 -16.16 1.49 18.93
C LEU A 106 -17.21 0.35 18.88
N GLY A 107 -17.51 -0.30 20.02
CA GLY A 107 -18.71 -1.13 20.19
C GLY A 107 -18.53 -2.50 20.87
N GLU A 108 -19.56 -3.35 20.73
CA GLU A 108 -19.68 -4.70 21.33
C GLU A 108 -18.72 -5.75 20.72
N ASN A 109 -18.03 -5.40 19.63
CA ASN A 109 -17.17 -6.32 18.86
C ASN A 109 -15.77 -6.55 19.45
N LYS A 110 -15.40 -5.86 20.54
CA LYS A 110 -14.07 -5.96 21.18
C LYS A 110 -13.69 -7.37 21.62
N ASN A 111 -14.66 -8.26 21.81
CA ASN A 111 -14.41 -9.64 22.24
C ASN A 111 -14.75 -10.68 21.15
N SER A 112 -14.94 -10.25 19.91
CA SER A 112 -15.21 -11.16 18.80
C SER A 112 -13.93 -11.85 18.32
N GLN A 113 -14.06 -13.09 17.84
CA GLN A 113 -12.97 -13.78 17.13
C GLN A 113 -12.44 -12.94 15.95
N LEU A 114 -13.32 -12.14 15.33
CA LEU A 114 -12.98 -11.24 14.23
C LEU A 114 -12.02 -10.13 14.67
N HIS A 115 -12.20 -9.59 15.88
CA HIS A 115 -11.29 -8.59 16.45
C HIS A 115 -9.91 -9.16 16.77
N GLU A 116 -9.85 -10.37 17.33
CA GLU A 116 -8.56 -11.03 17.61
C GLU A 116 -7.80 -11.40 16.32
N ASN A 117 -8.52 -11.87 15.30
CA ASN A 117 -7.97 -12.09 13.97
C ASN A 117 -7.42 -10.78 13.37
N TYR A 118 -8.17 -9.67 13.51
CA TYR A 118 -7.73 -8.35 13.08
C TYR A 118 -6.46 -7.88 13.81
N LYS A 119 -6.40 -8.00 15.14
CA LYS A 119 -5.22 -7.58 15.91
C LYS A 119 -3.96 -8.28 15.45
N LYS A 120 -4.01 -9.61 15.30
CA LYS A 120 -2.88 -10.40 14.82
C LYS A 120 -2.43 -9.92 13.44
N LEU A 121 -3.39 -9.75 12.53
CA LEU A 121 -3.11 -9.30 11.18
C LEU A 121 -2.54 -7.87 11.14
N SER A 122 -3.04 -6.97 11.99
CA SER A 122 -2.52 -5.60 12.11
C SER A 122 -1.07 -5.57 12.61
N SER A 123 -0.70 -6.50 13.50
CA SER A 123 0.70 -6.67 13.94
C SER A 123 1.58 -7.14 12.79
N ASP A 124 1.15 -8.17 12.05
CA ASP A 124 1.88 -8.70 10.89
C ASP A 124 2.07 -7.61 9.80
N ILE A 125 1.06 -6.75 9.60
CA ILE A 125 1.12 -5.61 8.69
C ILE A 125 2.12 -4.57 9.18
N ASN A 126 2.12 -4.23 10.47
CA ASN A 126 3.07 -3.27 11.02
C ASN A 126 4.52 -3.76 10.88
N ASP A 127 4.77 -5.05 11.12
CA ASP A 127 6.09 -5.65 10.94
C ASP A 127 6.53 -5.62 9.47
N CYS A 128 5.64 -5.98 8.55
CA CYS A 128 5.92 -5.94 7.12
C CYS A 128 6.15 -4.50 6.63
N LYS A 129 5.29 -3.57 7.04
CA LYS A 129 5.41 -2.13 6.78
C LYS A 129 6.76 -1.61 7.24
N GLN A 130 7.20 -2.00 8.44
CA GLN A 130 8.48 -1.56 8.97
C GLN A 130 9.67 -2.06 8.15
N LYS A 131 9.62 -3.31 7.67
CA LYS A 131 10.67 -3.85 6.79
C LYS A 131 10.71 -3.13 5.45
N ILE A 132 9.54 -2.87 4.83
CA ILE A 132 9.45 -2.08 3.59
C ILE A 132 10.02 -0.68 3.81
N TYR A 133 9.69 -0.04 4.94
CA TYR A 133 10.29 1.23 5.35
C TYR A 133 11.81 1.14 5.43
N ASP A 134 12.37 0.09 6.03
CA ASP A 134 13.82 -0.08 6.15
C ASP A 134 14.51 -0.26 4.77
N PHE A 135 13.82 -0.79 3.75
CA PHE A 135 14.32 -0.80 2.37
C PHE A 135 14.36 0.61 1.77
N ILE A 136 13.26 1.36 1.84
CA ILE A 136 13.19 2.68 1.19
C ILE A 136 13.91 3.80 1.97
N SER A 137 14.15 3.59 3.27
CA SER A 137 14.87 4.53 4.13
C SER A 137 16.34 4.66 3.74
N LEU A 138 16.92 5.84 3.98
CA LEU A 138 18.36 6.05 3.83
C LEU A 138 19.14 4.99 4.61
N PRO A 139 20.25 4.46 4.06
CA PRO A 139 21.09 3.50 4.78
C PRO A 139 21.48 4.10 6.13
N ARG A 140 21.45 3.28 7.19
CA ARG A 140 21.62 3.69 8.59
C ARG A 140 22.84 4.58 8.78
N ASP A 141 22.66 5.88 8.67
CA ASP A 141 23.53 6.81 9.34
C ASP A 141 23.10 6.77 10.81
N LYS A 142 24.04 6.41 11.70
CA LYS A 142 23.78 6.32 13.15
C LYS A 142 23.33 7.67 13.74
N SER A 143 23.44 8.74 12.96
CA SER A 143 23.01 10.11 13.26
C SER A 143 21.52 10.40 12.95
N ASN A 144 20.81 9.52 12.24
CA ASN A 144 19.43 9.77 11.80
C ASN A 144 18.39 8.83 12.46
N PRO A 145 18.04 9.06 13.75
CA PRO A 145 17.07 8.24 14.49
C PRO A 145 15.63 8.37 13.97
N ARG A 146 15.35 9.33 13.07
CA ARG A 146 14.00 9.63 12.59
C ARG A 146 13.57 8.86 11.34
N ARG A 147 14.47 8.04 10.75
CA ARG A 147 14.20 7.34 9.47
C ARG A 147 13.65 8.30 8.40
N VAL A 148 14.37 9.39 8.14
CA VAL A 148 13.96 10.34 7.10
C VAL A 148 13.99 9.63 5.74
N ILE A 149 12.86 9.63 5.05
CA ILE A 149 12.71 9.09 3.70
C ILE A 149 12.89 10.26 2.75
N ASP A 150 13.94 10.20 1.93
CA ASP A 150 14.04 11.08 0.77
C ASP A 150 13.13 10.52 -0.32
N LEU A 151 11.99 11.18 -0.53
CA LEU A 151 10.96 10.76 -1.49
C LEU A 151 11.46 10.75 -2.94
N ASN A 152 12.53 11.49 -3.25
CA ASN A 152 13.13 11.58 -4.58
C ASN A 152 14.33 10.64 -4.74
N ARG A 153 14.60 9.78 -3.75
CA ARG A 153 15.74 8.89 -3.79
C ARG A 153 15.54 7.79 -4.83
N ILE A 154 16.56 7.59 -5.66
CA ILE A 154 16.70 6.43 -6.52
C ILE A 154 17.17 5.23 -5.69
N LEU A 155 16.43 4.11 -5.79
CA LEU A 155 16.78 2.86 -5.14
C LEU A 155 17.62 1.99 -6.09
N ASN A 156 18.89 1.77 -5.76
CA ASN A 156 19.84 1.05 -6.63
C ASN A 156 19.96 -0.44 -6.26
N TYR A 157 18.84 -1.15 -6.04
CA TYR A 157 18.89 -2.58 -5.77
C TYR A 157 19.22 -3.37 -7.04
N VAL A 158 20.21 -4.25 -6.95
CA VAL A 158 20.64 -5.09 -8.08
C VAL A 158 19.63 -6.24 -8.26
N PRO A 159 19.05 -6.44 -9.45
CA PRO A 159 18.20 -7.60 -9.73
C PRO A 159 18.89 -8.91 -9.36
N GLU A 160 18.09 -9.91 -8.94
CA GLU A 160 18.56 -11.23 -8.48
C GLU A 160 19.43 -11.25 -7.20
N SER A 161 19.80 -10.10 -6.65
CA SER A 161 20.45 -10.05 -5.34
C SER A 161 19.51 -10.52 -4.23
N GLU A 162 20.07 -11.07 -3.15
CA GLU A 162 19.30 -11.46 -1.96
C GLU A 162 18.48 -10.28 -1.42
N GLN A 163 19.07 -9.07 -1.41
CA GLN A 163 18.39 -7.87 -0.95
C GLN A 163 17.19 -7.49 -1.83
N PHE A 164 17.33 -7.60 -3.16
CA PHE A 164 16.23 -7.39 -4.09
C PHE A 164 15.13 -8.44 -3.89
N GLY A 165 15.51 -9.72 -3.75
CA GLY A 165 14.56 -10.81 -3.46
C GLY A 165 13.79 -10.59 -2.17
N ASN A 166 14.48 -10.21 -1.09
CA ASN A 166 13.85 -9.90 0.19
C ASN A 166 12.89 -8.70 0.09
N PHE A 167 13.27 -7.65 -0.65
CA PHE A 167 12.40 -6.50 -0.85
C PHE A 167 11.13 -6.87 -1.62
N LYS A 168 11.27 -7.58 -2.74
CA LYS A 168 10.15 -8.10 -3.52
C LYS A 168 9.21 -8.97 -2.67
N ASN A 169 9.77 -9.85 -1.83
CA ASN A 169 8.99 -10.72 -0.98
C ASN A 169 8.19 -9.96 0.08
N GLU A 170 8.75 -8.91 0.70
CA GLU A 170 7.99 -8.10 1.64
C GLU A 170 6.87 -7.29 0.95
N LEU A 171 7.07 -6.83 -0.29
CA LEU A 171 6.00 -6.21 -1.08
C LEU A 171 4.87 -7.21 -1.40
N LEU A 172 5.20 -8.44 -1.83
CA LEU A 172 4.20 -9.51 -2.04
C LEU A 172 3.47 -9.85 -0.75
N LYS A 173 4.20 -9.99 0.35
CA LYS A 173 3.63 -10.28 1.66
C LYS A 173 2.63 -9.21 2.08
N MET A 174 2.93 -7.92 1.85
CA MET A 174 1.96 -6.86 2.14
C MET A 174 0.67 -7.02 1.33
N SER A 175 0.77 -7.38 0.05
CA SER A 175 -0.41 -7.71 -0.77
C SER A 175 -1.24 -8.84 -0.17
N GLU A 176 -0.60 -9.94 0.24
CA GLU A 176 -1.29 -11.08 0.85
C GLU A 176 -1.97 -10.73 2.19
N LEU A 177 -1.33 -9.88 3.00
CA LEU A 177 -1.90 -9.39 4.25
C LEU A 177 -3.13 -8.51 3.99
N LEU A 178 -3.10 -7.68 2.94
CA LEU A 178 -4.24 -6.86 2.54
C LEU A 178 -5.41 -7.70 1.98
N THR A 179 -5.13 -8.82 1.30
CA THR A 179 -6.18 -9.80 0.95
C THR A 179 -6.91 -10.30 2.20
N LYS A 180 -6.18 -10.62 3.28
CA LYS A 180 -6.78 -11.05 4.56
C LYS A 180 -7.54 -9.92 5.26
N ILE A 181 -7.09 -8.68 5.14
CA ILE A 181 -7.83 -7.51 5.63
C ILE A 181 -9.17 -7.38 4.91
N ARG A 182 -9.19 -7.58 3.59
CA ARG A 182 -10.42 -7.59 2.79
C ARG A 182 -11.39 -8.68 3.24
N GLU A 183 -10.89 -9.86 3.60
CA GLU A 183 -11.72 -10.94 4.16
C GLU A 183 -12.34 -10.56 5.51
N ILE A 184 -11.55 -9.94 6.40
CA ILE A 184 -12.07 -9.39 7.66
C ILE A 184 -13.17 -8.36 7.37
N TYR A 185 -12.91 -7.44 6.44
CA TYR A 185 -13.87 -6.41 6.03
C TYR A 185 -15.17 -7.03 5.50
N ASP A 186 -15.07 -8.03 4.62
CA ASP A 186 -16.25 -8.76 4.12
C ASP A 186 -17.03 -9.43 5.24
N ASN A 187 -16.35 -9.98 6.25
CA ASN A 187 -17.00 -10.63 7.40
C ASN A 187 -17.68 -9.64 8.35
N ILE A 188 -17.20 -8.39 8.45
CA ILE A 188 -17.86 -7.33 9.22
C ILE A 188 -19.29 -7.08 8.70
N TRP A 189 -19.48 -7.09 7.38
CA TRP A 189 -20.75 -6.72 6.73
C TRP A 189 -21.60 -7.91 6.27
N LYS A 190 -21.15 -9.15 6.51
CA LYS A 190 -21.96 -10.37 6.33
C LYS A 190 -22.97 -10.61 7.47
N LEU A 191 -23.22 -9.60 8.31
CA LEU A 191 -24.19 -9.60 9.41
C LEU A 191 -25.49 -8.91 9.03
#